data_AF-A0A7C3K740-F1
#
_entry.id   AF-A0A7C3K740-F1
#
_cell.length_a   1.000
_cell.length_b   1.000
_cell.length_c   1.000
_cell.angle_alpha   90.00
_cell.angle_beta   90.00
_cell.angle_gamma   90.00
#
_symmetry.space_group_name_H-M   'P 1'
#
loop_
_entity.id
_entity.type
_entity.pdbx_description
1 polymer ?
#
loop_
_entity_poly.entity_id
_entity_poly.type
_entity_poly.pdbx_seq_one_letter_code
_entity_poly.pdbx_strand_id
1 'polypeptide(L)'
;MGAGVATILLDRGGGQRQPGAHPGTLLPQSLGDRGPAPGAVASGSPDHGDRPRGRRPLYPGDLPVAVGALRGVFIALSESPRARRFVLRNRISRRASRRFVAGETLADGLAAVRALNQAGLHASLNYLGEKTTSPAEAEQAAARYLEILAAVTGERLDCNLSIKLSQLGAAGDPALAEALLRRILAAARATDTFVRIDMEESALVDPTLTLWRRVWQDGFRNVGLVIQAYLRRSRADLEALVGEGVRIRLVKGAYLEPPQVAFPRKADVDAEYG
;
A
#
# COMPACT_ATOMS: atom_id res chain seq x y z
N MET A 1 -14.29 18.14 3.39
CA MET A 1 -13.17 17.77 4.27
C MET A 1 -12.31 16.77 3.53
N GLY A 2 -11.12 17.16 3.07
CA GLY A 2 -10.26 16.29 2.27
C GLY A 2 -9.49 15.34 3.17
N ALA A 3 -9.77 14.04 3.09
CA ALA A 3 -8.98 13.01 3.75
C ALA A 3 -7.58 12.97 3.12
N GLY A 4 -6.62 13.63 3.76
CA GLY A 4 -5.20 13.51 3.41
C GLY A 4 -4.70 12.15 3.89
N VAL A 5 -4.56 11.18 2.99
CA VAL A 5 -3.95 9.88 3.29
C VAL A 5 -2.44 10.05 3.23
N ALA A 6 -1.77 10.03 4.38
CA ALA A 6 -0.32 9.95 4.44
C ALA A 6 0.10 8.47 4.49
N THR A 7 0.89 8.05 3.50
CA THR A 7 1.52 6.71 3.48
C THR A 7 2.82 6.78 4.28
N ILE A 8 2.90 6.00 5.34
CA ILE A 8 4.10 5.89 6.17
C ILE A 8 4.90 4.67 5.72
N LEU A 9 6.16 4.91 5.33
CA LEU A 9 7.18 3.92 5.02
C LEU A 9 7.98 3.55 6.29
N LEU A 10 8.32 2.28 6.49
CA LEU A 10 9.17 1.76 7.60
C LEU A 10 10.36 0.96 7.06
N ASP A 11 11.63 1.36 7.27
CA ASP A 11 12.86 0.60 6.91
C ASP A 11 13.33 -0.30 8.08
N ARG A 12 13.99 -1.44 7.80
CA ARG A 12 14.43 -2.41 8.83
C ARG A 12 15.88 -2.21 9.30
N GLY A 13 16.06 -2.30 10.64
CA GLY A 13 17.30 -2.64 11.32
C GLY A 13 17.10 -3.68 12.44
N GLY A 14 17.61 -4.91 12.22
CA GLY A 14 18.10 -5.91 13.20
C GLY A 14 17.36 -6.23 14.52
N GLY A 15 16.71 -7.39 14.59
CA GLY A 15 16.96 -8.47 15.58
C GLY A 15 16.59 -8.35 17.08
N GLN A 16 15.71 -9.28 17.50
CA GLN A 16 15.65 -10.06 18.77
C GLN A 16 14.65 -9.76 19.92
N ARG A 17 13.84 -10.81 20.18
CA ARG A 17 13.34 -11.45 21.44
C ARG A 17 12.00 -11.02 22.10
N GLN A 18 11.16 -12.06 22.22
CA GLN A 18 9.94 -12.33 23.03
C GLN A 18 10.26 -12.51 24.54
N PRO A 19 9.30 -12.59 25.52
CA PRO A 19 8.19 -13.59 25.56
C PRO A 19 6.87 -13.32 26.36
N GLY A 20 5.83 -14.13 26.05
CA GLY A 20 4.75 -14.66 26.94
C GLY A 20 3.57 -13.75 27.32
N ALA A 21 2.33 -14.18 27.64
CA ALA A 21 1.58 -15.44 27.56
C ALA A 21 0.06 -15.13 27.79
N HIS A 22 -0.83 -15.98 27.29
CA HIS A 22 -2.31 -16.05 27.46
C HIS A 22 -2.73 -16.51 28.90
N PRO A 23 -4.03 -16.72 29.31
CA PRO A 23 -5.27 -16.96 28.51
C PRO A 23 -6.66 -16.47 29.04
N GLY A 24 -7.67 -16.62 28.16
CA GLY A 24 -9.07 -17.02 28.49
C GLY A 24 -10.15 -15.92 28.44
N THR A 25 -11.46 -16.16 28.19
CA THR A 25 -12.29 -17.31 27.79
C THR A 25 -13.75 -16.79 27.65
N LEU A 26 -14.51 -17.34 26.67
CA LEU A 26 -15.99 -17.48 26.55
C LEU A 26 -16.96 -16.30 26.20
N LEU A 27 -17.78 -16.57 25.17
CA LEU A 27 -19.10 -16.00 24.80
C LEU A 27 -20.23 -16.65 25.63
N PRO A 28 -21.52 -16.20 25.55
CA PRO A 28 -22.44 -16.65 24.47
C PRO A 28 -23.48 -15.60 23.94
N GLN A 29 -23.88 -15.77 22.65
CA GLN A 29 -25.22 -15.73 21.99
C GLN A 29 -26.27 -14.63 22.37
N SER A 30 -27.20 -14.09 21.56
CA SER A 30 -27.95 -14.57 20.38
C SER A 30 -28.81 -13.44 19.71
N LEU A 31 -29.15 -13.64 18.41
CA LEU A 31 -30.39 -13.32 17.66
C LEU A 31 -30.98 -11.89 17.52
N GLY A 32 -31.37 -11.54 16.28
CA GLY A 32 -32.47 -10.60 16.00
C GLY A 32 -32.49 -9.97 14.60
N ASP A 33 -33.31 -10.50 13.69
CA ASP A 33 -33.54 -10.06 12.30
C ASP A 33 -34.19 -8.66 12.11
N ARG A 34 -34.03 -8.12 10.88
CA ARG A 34 -35.05 -7.57 9.94
C ARG A 34 -34.68 -6.20 9.32
N GLY A 35 -34.57 -6.18 7.98
CA GLY A 35 -34.65 -4.96 7.14
C GLY A 35 -36.10 -4.46 6.99
N PRO A 36 -36.46 -3.62 5.99
CA PRO A 36 -35.71 -3.23 4.77
C PRO A 36 -35.66 -1.70 4.46
N ALA A 37 -34.95 -1.34 3.38
CA ALA A 37 -34.99 -0.05 2.65
C ALA A 37 -36.26 0.01 1.73
N PRO A 38 -36.59 1.04 0.89
CA PRO A 38 -35.69 1.97 0.15
C PRO A 38 -36.20 3.43 -0.06
N GLY A 39 -35.37 4.28 -0.68
CA GLY A 39 -35.79 5.60 -1.18
C GLY A 39 -34.70 6.28 -2.02
N ALA A 40 -34.90 6.33 -3.34
CA ALA A 40 -34.10 7.10 -4.29
C ALA A 40 -34.43 8.60 -4.22
N VAL A 41 -33.55 9.47 -4.76
CA VAL A 41 -33.87 10.55 -5.73
C VAL A 41 -32.67 11.49 -5.99
N ALA A 42 -32.48 11.75 -7.29
CA ALA A 42 -31.92 12.91 -8.00
C ALA A 42 -30.44 13.34 -7.91
N SER A 43 -29.83 13.16 -9.09
CA SER A 43 -28.91 14.04 -9.83
C SER A 43 -28.95 15.55 -9.53
N GLY A 44 -27.76 16.13 -9.39
CA GLY A 44 -27.51 17.57 -9.54
C GLY A 44 -26.01 17.84 -9.58
N SER A 45 -25.44 18.10 -10.76
CA SER A 45 -24.07 18.56 -10.94
C SER A 45 -23.96 20.05 -10.61
N PRO A 46 -22.87 20.48 -9.95
CA PRO A 46 -22.35 21.83 -10.19
C PRO A 46 -20.86 21.81 -10.59
N ASP A 47 -20.64 22.39 -11.77
CA ASP A 47 -19.67 23.43 -12.06
C ASP A 47 -18.18 23.21 -11.70
N HIS A 48 -17.37 23.06 -12.74
CA HIS A 48 -15.91 22.95 -12.66
C HIS A 48 -15.28 24.34 -12.49
N GLY A 49 -15.20 24.77 -11.23
CA GLY A 49 -14.36 25.90 -10.81
C GLY A 49 -12.87 25.56 -10.86
N ASP A 50 -12.15 26.41 -11.60
CA ASP A 50 -10.70 26.56 -11.78
C ASP A 50 -9.86 26.21 -10.53
N ARG A 51 -8.97 25.20 -10.63
CA ARG A 51 -8.00 24.86 -9.56
C ARG A 51 -6.58 25.32 -9.92
N PRO A 52 -5.84 25.93 -8.98
CA PRO A 52 -4.56 26.55 -9.24
C PRO A 52 -3.47 25.52 -9.62
N ARG A 53 -2.69 25.86 -10.64
CA ARG A 53 -1.56 25.07 -11.17
C ARG A 53 -0.48 24.83 -10.09
N GLY A 54 -0.55 23.69 -9.41
CA GLY A 54 0.53 23.19 -8.57
C GLY A 54 1.77 22.84 -9.41
N ARG A 55 2.97 23.13 -8.87
CA ARG A 55 4.27 22.90 -9.55
C ARG A 55 4.41 21.45 -10.03
N ARG A 56 4.80 21.30 -11.30
CA ARG A 56 4.96 20.03 -12.02
C ARG A 56 6.04 19.12 -11.38
N PRO A 57 5.74 17.83 -11.11
CA PRO A 57 6.76 16.81 -10.90
C PRO A 57 7.43 16.44 -12.23
N LEU A 58 8.73 16.11 -12.19
CA LEU A 58 9.55 15.70 -13.34
C LEU A 58 9.35 14.21 -13.66
N TYR A 59 9.15 13.86 -14.94
CA TYR A 59 8.93 12.48 -15.41
C TYR A 59 9.98 12.07 -16.46
N PRO A 60 10.30 10.77 -16.61
CA PRO A 60 11.47 10.29 -17.36
C PRO A 60 11.54 10.73 -18.82
N GLY A 61 10.40 10.96 -19.49
CA GLY A 61 10.33 11.40 -20.89
C GLY A 61 10.57 12.90 -21.11
N ASP A 62 10.57 13.71 -20.03
CA ASP A 62 10.76 15.16 -20.08
C ASP A 62 12.16 15.58 -19.57
N LEU A 63 13.02 14.59 -19.28
CA LEU A 63 14.33 14.81 -18.68
C LEU A 63 15.40 14.99 -19.77
N PRO A 64 16.18 16.08 -19.75
CA PRO A 64 17.41 16.15 -20.54
C PRO A 64 18.24 14.90 -20.28
N VAL A 65 18.94 14.36 -21.29
CA VAL A 65 19.80 13.15 -21.20
C VAL A 65 20.71 13.17 -19.95
N ALA A 66 21.16 14.37 -19.53
CA ALA A 66 21.93 14.59 -18.31
C ALA A 66 21.20 14.21 -17.00
N VAL A 67 19.87 14.38 -16.90
CA VAL A 67 19.09 14.01 -15.69
C VAL A 67 18.73 12.52 -15.68
N GLY A 68 18.58 11.89 -16.86
CA GLY A 68 18.50 10.41 -16.96
C GLY A 68 19.79 9.73 -16.48
N ALA A 69 20.94 10.30 -16.85
CA ALA A 69 22.25 9.85 -16.36
C ALA A 69 22.40 10.05 -14.85
N LEU A 70 21.98 11.21 -14.31
CA LEU A 70 21.95 11.45 -12.86
C LEU A 70 21.04 10.44 -12.14
N ARG A 71 19.85 10.13 -12.67
CA ARG A 71 18.94 9.13 -12.11
C ARG A 71 19.58 7.74 -12.10
N GLY A 72 20.24 7.33 -13.18
CA GLY A 72 20.97 6.06 -13.25
C GLY A 72 22.10 5.99 -12.22
N VAL A 73 22.85 7.08 -12.04
CA VAL A 73 23.89 7.20 -11.00
C VAL A 73 23.28 7.16 -9.60
N PHE A 74 22.15 7.81 -9.34
CA PHE A 74 21.45 7.75 -8.05
C PHE A 74 20.91 6.34 -7.74
N ILE A 75 20.37 5.63 -8.73
CA ILE A 75 19.92 4.24 -8.58
C ILE A 75 21.12 3.34 -8.26
N ALA A 76 22.20 3.42 -9.05
CA ALA A 76 23.42 2.65 -8.82
C ALA A 76 24.06 2.95 -7.45
N LEU A 77 24.02 4.21 -7.00
CA LEU A 77 24.47 4.60 -5.66
C LEU A 77 23.53 4.10 -4.56
N SER A 78 22.22 3.99 -4.81
CA SER A 78 21.25 3.46 -3.84
C SER A 78 21.42 1.96 -3.59
N GLU A 79 21.94 1.22 -4.58
CA GLU A 79 22.29 -0.21 -4.46
C GLU A 79 23.62 -0.45 -3.72
N SER A 80 24.40 0.61 -3.43
CA SER A 80 25.68 0.49 -2.72
C SER A 80 25.51 0.35 -1.20
N PRO A 81 26.02 -0.75 -0.58
CA PRO A 81 25.96 -0.94 0.87
C PRO A 81 26.72 0.13 1.68
N ARG A 82 27.71 0.80 1.06
CA ARG A 82 28.47 1.88 1.70
C ARG A 82 27.71 3.20 1.67
N ALA A 83 27.06 3.51 0.55
CA ALA A 83 26.20 4.68 0.42
C ALA A 83 24.98 4.57 1.35
N ARG A 84 24.33 3.39 1.41
CA ARG A 84 23.25 3.11 2.39
C ARG A 84 23.71 3.40 3.82
N ARG A 85 24.88 2.89 4.22
CA ARG A 85 25.43 3.07 5.57
C ARG A 85 25.78 4.53 5.88
N PHE A 86 26.26 5.28 4.89
CA PHE A 86 26.55 6.72 5.02
C PHE A 86 25.26 7.54 5.17
N VAL A 87 24.25 7.27 4.35
CA VAL A 87 22.92 7.91 4.39
C VAL A 87 22.22 7.62 5.72
N LEU A 88 22.29 6.40 6.22
CA LEU A 88 21.70 6.02 7.52
C LEU A 88 22.46 6.61 8.72
N ARG A 89 23.77 6.89 8.61
CA ARG A 89 24.56 7.46 9.72
C ARG A 89 24.54 8.98 9.76
N ASN A 90 24.35 9.66 8.64
CA ASN A 90 24.32 11.12 8.60
C ASN A 90 22.97 11.66 9.14
N ARG A 91 23.05 12.65 10.04
CA ARG A 91 21.87 13.27 10.68
C ARG A 91 21.04 14.12 9.70
N ILE A 92 21.70 14.70 8.69
CA ILE A 92 21.06 15.56 7.69
C ILE A 92 20.20 14.72 6.73
N SER A 93 20.75 13.61 6.24
CA SER A 93 20.02 12.66 5.38
C SER A 93 18.88 11.97 6.11
N ARG A 94 19.06 11.60 7.39
CA ARG A 94 17.95 11.08 8.22
C ARG A 94 16.85 12.11 8.44
N ARG A 95 17.18 13.39 8.59
CA ARG A 95 16.17 14.46 8.70
C ARG A 95 15.43 14.68 7.38
N ALA A 96 16.09 14.51 6.25
CA ALA A 96 15.46 14.57 4.93
C ALA A 96 14.54 13.36 4.67
N SER A 97 14.95 12.14 5.04
CA SER A 97 14.12 10.93 4.87
C SER A 97 12.90 10.90 5.80
N ARG A 98 12.99 11.49 7.01
CA ARG A 98 11.86 11.61 7.95
C ARG A 98 10.61 12.33 7.41
N ARG A 99 10.75 13.09 6.32
CA ARG A 99 9.59 13.68 5.62
C ARG A 99 8.79 12.64 4.83
N PHE A 100 9.36 11.47 4.55
CA PHE A 100 8.80 10.43 3.69
C PHE A 100 8.70 9.05 4.37
N VAL A 101 9.45 8.83 5.46
CA VAL A 101 9.54 7.59 6.23
C VAL A 101 9.32 7.95 7.69
N ALA A 102 8.35 7.33 8.38
CA ALA A 102 8.09 7.69 9.79
C ALA A 102 9.25 7.32 10.71
N GLY A 103 9.93 6.22 10.41
CA GLY A 103 11.12 5.76 11.12
C GLY A 103 11.48 4.33 10.73
N GLU A 104 12.27 3.70 11.59
CA GLU A 104 12.82 2.35 11.35
C GLU A 104 12.14 1.28 12.23
N THR A 105 11.30 1.72 13.17
CA THR A 105 10.63 0.84 14.13
C THR A 105 9.11 0.94 14.01
N LEU A 106 8.43 -0.11 14.48
CA LEU A 106 6.97 -0.08 14.62
C LEU A 106 6.52 1.10 15.48
N ALA A 107 7.23 1.37 16.58
CA ALA A 107 6.93 2.49 17.47
C ALA A 107 6.98 3.85 16.76
N ASP A 108 7.95 4.06 15.86
CA ASP A 108 8.03 5.29 15.05
C ASP A 108 6.81 5.41 14.12
N GLY A 109 6.42 4.30 13.48
CA GLY A 109 5.24 4.23 12.62
C GLY A 109 3.96 4.59 13.37
N LEU A 110 3.74 3.97 14.54
CA LEU A 110 2.56 4.23 15.38
C LEU A 110 2.55 5.66 15.91
N ALA A 111 3.71 6.22 16.28
CA ALA A 111 3.81 7.62 16.69
C ALA A 111 3.42 8.58 15.57
N ALA A 112 3.83 8.32 14.33
CA ALA A 112 3.46 9.13 13.18
C ALA A 112 1.96 9.00 12.86
N VAL A 113 1.39 7.79 12.92
CA VAL A 113 -0.06 7.58 12.77
C VAL A 113 -0.83 8.37 13.84
N ARG A 114 -0.39 8.29 15.10
CA ARG A 114 -1.03 9.02 16.21
C ARG A 114 -1.03 10.53 15.97
N ALA A 115 0.09 11.09 15.50
CA ALA A 115 0.18 12.50 15.17
C ALA A 115 -0.75 12.90 14.00
N LEU A 116 -0.90 12.05 12.99
CA LEU A 116 -1.84 12.27 11.89
C LEU A 116 -3.30 12.21 12.35
N ASN A 117 -3.66 11.20 13.15
CA ASN A 117 -5.01 11.06 13.70
C ASN A 117 -5.37 12.25 14.62
N GLN A 118 -4.42 12.73 15.43
CA GLN A 118 -4.60 13.95 16.25
C GLN A 118 -4.82 15.20 15.39
N ALA A 119 -4.27 15.23 14.17
CA ALA A 119 -4.52 16.29 13.18
C ALA A 119 -5.81 16.07 12.36
N GLY A 120 -6.63 15.06 12.69
CA GLY A 120 -7.86 14.73 11.97
C GLY A 120 -7.64 14.04 10.62
N LEU A 121 -6.47 13.43 10.41
CA LEU A 121 -6.11 12.72 9.18
C LEU A 121 -6.14 11.20 9.37
N HIS A 122 -6.63 10.50 8.35
CA HIS A 122 -6.51 9.05 8.24
C HIS A 122 -5.11 8.66 7.77
N ALA A 123 -4.55 7.59 8.33
CA ALA A 123 -3.23 7.11 7.93
C ALA A 123 -3.30 5.82 7.12
N SER A 124 -2.23 5.53 6.37
CA SER A 124 -1.96 4.17 5.92
C SER A 124 -0.52 3.79 6.21
N LEU A 125 -0.33 2.70 6.94
CA LEU A 125 0.99 2.14 7.24
C LEU A 125 1.41 1.15 6.15
N ASN A 126 2.67 1.24 5.73
CA ASN A 126 3.30 0.33 4.79
C ASN A 126 4.63 -0.15 5.38
N TYR A 127 4.78 -1.47 5.50
CA TYR A 127 6.01 -2.11 5.91
C TYR A 127 6.97 -2.24 4.72
N LEU A 128 8.18 -1.66 4.81
CA LEU A 128 9.20 -1.88 3.79
C LEU A 128 9.96 -3.17 4.10
N GLY A 129 9.44 -4.26 3.54
CA GLY A 129 10.20 -5.47 3.28
C GLY A 129 10.74 -5.48 1.84
N GLU A 130 11.82 -6.20 1.65
CA GLU A 130 12.26 -6.64 0.33
C GLU A 130 11.34 -7.75 -0.19
N LYS A 131 11.38 -8.00 -1.51
CA LYS A 131 10.70 -9.15 -2.10
C LYS A 131 11.27 -10.42 -1.48
N THR A 132 10.40 -11.32 -1.04
CA THR A 132 10.83 -12.53 -0.35
C THR A 132 11.19 -13.61 -1.36
N THR A 133 12.31 -14.28 -1.15
CA THR A 133 12.85 -15.32 -2.03
C THR A 133 12.70 -16.73 -1.45
N SER A 134 12.27 -16.83 -0.19
CA SER A 134 12.00 -18.10 0.47
C SER A 134 10.68 -18.09 1.27
N PRO A 135 10.06 -19.26 1.48
CA PRO A 135 8.89 -19.40 2.34
C PRO A 135 9.07 -18.84 3.75
N ALA A 136 10.27 -19.02 4.33
CA ALA A 136 10.58 -18.52 5.66
C ALA A 136 10.60 -16.99 5.73
N GLU A 137 11.08 -16.31 4.68
CA GLU A 137 11.03 -14.85 4.59
C GLU A 137 9.60 -14.34 4.43
N ALA A 138 8.78 -15.02 3.63
CA ALA A 138 7.37 -14.68 3.45
C ALA A 138 6.57 -14.79 4.76
N GLU A 139 6.77 -15.87 5.52
CA GLU A 139 6.19 -16.04 6.86
C GLU A 139 6.64 -14.94 7.82
N GLN A 140 7.92 -14.55 7.78
CA GLN A 140 8.42 -13.44 8.60
C GLN A 140 7.79 -12.10 8.20
N ALA A 141 7.57 -11.85 6.90
CA ALA A 141 6.88 -10.65 6.44
C ALA A 141 5.42 -10.63 6.90
N ALA A 142 4.71 -11.76 6.76
CA ALA A 142 3.34 -11.90 7.25
C ALA A 142 3.25 -11.69 8.77
N ALA A 143 4.19 -12.23 9.54
CA ALA A 143 4.26 -12.02 10.98
C ALA A 143 4.40 -10.54 11.35
N ARG A 144 5.14 -9.74 10.57
CA ARG A 144 5.22 -8.28 10.79
C ARG A 144 3.92 -7.56 10.48
N TYR A 145 3.23 -7.96 9.40
CA TYR A 145 1.91 -7.39 9.12
C TYR A 145 0.93 -7.66 10.25
N LEU A 146 0.95 -8.87 10.81
CA LEU A 146 0.12 -9.23 11.97
C LEU A 146 0.51 -8.44 13.24
N GLU A 147 1.81 -8.23 13.48
CA GLU A 147 2.31 -7.40 14.58
C GLU A 147 1.84 -5.94 14.45
N ILE A 148 1.91 -5.37 13.23
CA ILE A 148 1.42 -4.02 12.95
C ILE A 148 -0.09 -3.92 13.22
N LEU A 149 -0.88 -4.87 12.70
CA LEU A 149 -2.33 -4.90 12.92
C LEU A 149 -2.68 -4.97 14.41
N ALA A 150 -1.99 -5.83 15.16
CA ALA A 150 -2.21 -5.95 16.60
C ALA A 150 -1.91 -4.64 17.33
N ALA A 151 -0.81 -3.95 16.98
CA ALA A 151 -0.43 -2.70 17.63
C ALA A 151 -1.35 -1.53 17.27
N VAL A 152 -1.72 -1.37 16.00
CA VAL A 152 -2.71 -0.38 15.54
C VAL A 152 -4.03 -0.54 16.30
N THR A 153 -4.46 -1.79 16.48
CA THR A 153 -5.69 -2.12 17.21
C THR A 153 -5.58 -1.83 18.70
N GLY A 154 -4.47 -2.26 19.33
CA GLY A 154 -4.21 -2.06 20.75
C GLY A 154 -4.21 -0.58 21.14
N GLU A 155 -3.77 0.29 20.23
CA GLU A 155 -3.77 1.74 20.40
C GLU A 155 -5.02 2.46 19.84
N ARG A 156 -5.96 1.72 19.21
CA ARG A 156 -7.16 2.26 18.56
C ARG A 156 -6.86 3.36 17.53
N LEU A 157 -5.82 3.14 16.72
CA LEU A 157 -5.40 4.08 15.70
C LEU A 157 -6.24 3.93 14.42
N ASP A 158 -6.58 5.05 13.79
CA ASP A 158 -7.27 5.10 12.51
C ASP A 158 -6.25 4.97 11.38
N CYS A 159 -6.05 3.71 10.96
CA CYS A 159 -5.00 3.35 10.03
C CYS A 159 -5.38 2.18 9.13
N ASN A 160 -5.22 2.36 7.83
CA ASN A 160 -5.27 1.28 6.86
C ASN A 160 -3.89 0.62 6.71
N LEU A 161 -3.85 -0.66 6.35
CA LEU A 161 -2.60 -1.34 6.03
C LEU A 161 -2.38 -1.40 4.52
N SER A 162 -1.20 -1.03 4.01
CA SER A 162 -0.80 -1.29 2.63
C SER A 162 0.22 -2.44 2.59
N ILE A 163 0.01 -3.39 1.69
CA ILE A 163 0.84 -4.61 1.57
C ILE A 163 1.30 -4.83 0.12
N LYS A 164 2.44 -5.47 -0.07
CA LYS A 164 2.94 -5.94 -1.38
C LYS A 164 2.98 -7.45 -1.41
N LEU A 165 2.44 -8.08 -2.46
CA LEU A 165 2.33 -9.54 -2.52
C LEU A 165 3.67 -10.22 -2.79
N SER A 166 4.63 -9.53 -3.41
CA SER A 166 6.01 -10.02 -3.54
C SER A 166 6.68 -10.29 -2.19
N GLN A 167 6.28 -9.58 -1.13
CA GLN A 167 6.76 -9.83 0.23
C GLN A 167 6.10 -11.06 0.88
N LEU A 168 5.01 -11.55 0.30
CA LEU A 168 4.33 -12.78 0.73
C LEU A 168 4.71 -13.98 -0.14
N GLY A 169 5.67 -13.82 -1.05
CA GLY A 169 6.16 -14.89 -1.92
C GLY A 169 5.38 -15.06 -3.24
N ALA A 170 4.55 -14.10 -3.66
CA ALA A 170 3.70 -14.27 -4.85
C ALA A 170 4.46 -14.54 -6.17
N ALA A 171 5.73 -14.17 -6.26
CA ALA A 171 6.58 -14.47 -7.42
C ALA A 171 7.12 -15.91 -7.44
N GLY A 172 7.17 -16.59 -6.28
CA GLY A 172 7.75 -17.93 -6.12
C GLY A 172 6.73 -19.00 -5.75
N ASP A 173 5.98 -18.78 -4.67
CA ASP A 173 4.95 -19.70 -4.19
C ASP A 173 3.60 -18.95 -4.02
N PRO A 174 2.78 -18.90 -5.08
CA PRO A 174 1.48 -18.24 -5.05
C PRO A 174 0.51 -18.85 -4.03
N ALA A 175 0.61 -20.14 -3.74
CA ALA A 175 -0.27 -20.81 -2.78
C ALA A 175 0.06 -20.38 -1.35
N LEU A 176 1.35 -20.29 -1.01
CA LEU A 176 1.79 -19.71 0.25
C LEU A 176 1.36 -18.24 0.36
N ALA A 177 1.58 -17.43 -0.67
CA ALA A 177 1.20 -16.02 -0.68
C ALA A 177 -0.30 -15.83 -0.42
N GLU A 178 -1.13 -16.70 -1.00
CA GLU A 178 -2.56 -16.71 -0.78
C GLU A 178 -2.93 -17.08 0.66
N ALA A 179 -2.35 -18.14 1.21
CA ALA A 179 -2.58 -18.57 2.59
C ALA A 179 -2.18 -17.47 3.60
N LEU A 180 -1.03 -16.82 3.37
CA LEU A 180 -0.56 -15.71 4.19
C LEU A 180 -1.46 -14.48 4.07
N LEU A 181 -1.91 -14.14 2.85
CA LEU A 181 -2.84 -13.03 2.67
C LEU A 181 -4.15 -13.29 3.43
N ARG A 182 -4.74 -14.49 3.30
CA ARG A 182 -5.97 -14.86 4.03
C ARG A 182 -5.81 -14.67 5.54
N ARG A 183 -4.67 -15.09 6.09
CA ARG A 183 -4.35 -14.92 7.52
C ARG A 183 -4.28 -13.45 7.92
N ILE A 184 -3.64 -12.60 7.12
CA ILE A 184 -3.58 -11.15 7.35
C ILE A 184 -4.97 -10.52 7.25
N LEU A 185 -5.75 -10.85 6.22
CA LEU A 185 -7.10 -10.31 6.01
C LEU A 185 -8.08 -10.72 7.13
N ALA A 186 -7.97 -11.96 7.62
CA ALA A 186 -8.77 -12.45 8.73
C ALA A 186 -8.46 -11.68 10.03
N ALA A 187 -7.17 -11.44 10.31
CA ALA A 187 -6.75 -10.62 11.45
C ALA A 187 -7.24 -9.17 11.30
N ALA A 188 -7.08 -8.57 10.12
CA ALA A 188 -7.53 -7.20 9.85
C ALA A 188 -9.07 -7.06 9.94
N ARG A 189 -9.83 -8.10 9.60
CA ARG A 189 -11.30 -8.10 9.71
C ARG A 189 -11.75 -8.06 11.17
N ALA A 190 -11.02 -8.75 12.06
CA ALA A 190 -11.31 -8.72 13.50
C ALA A 190 -11.12 -7.33 14.13
N THR A 191 -10.44 -6.42 13.42
CA THR A 191 -10.03 -5.11 13.91
C THR A 191 -10.57 -3.97 13.07
N ASP A 192 -11.54 -4.26 12.20
CA ASP A 192 -12.12 -3.34 11.20
C ASP A 192 -11.07 -2.55 10.38
N THR A 193 -9.89 -3.15 10.20
CA THR A 193 -8.79 -2.54 9.47
C THR A 193 -8.89 -2.89 7.99
N PHE A 194 -8.85 -1.87 7.14
CA PHE A 194 -8.84 -2.08 5.71
C PHE A 194 -7.42 -2.33 5.19
N VAL A 195 -7.28 -3.33 4.32
CA VAL A 195 -6.02 -3.72 3.70
C VAL A 195 -6.02 -3.31 2.21
N ARG A 196 -5.00 -2.56 1.80
CA ARG A 196 -4.73 -2.19 0.42
C ARG A 196 -3.61 -3.07 -0.12
N ILE A 197 -3.87 -3.79 -1.21
CA ILE A 197 -2.81 -4.46 -1.96
C ILE A 197 -2.21 -3.44 -2.93
N ASP A 198 -0.95 -3.08 -2.70
CA ASP A 198 -0.17 -2.23 -3.59
C ASP A 198 0.16 -2.98 -4.88
N MET A 199 0.06 -2.28 -6.00
CA MET A 199 0.42 -2.83 -7.30
C MET A 199 1.90 -2.60 -7.59
N GLU A 200 2.58 -3.68 -7.96
CA GLU A 200 4.01 -3.70 -8.22
C GLU A 200 4.31 -3.54 -9.73
N GLU A 201 5.45 -4.04 -10.22
CA GLU A 201 5.74 -4.03 -11.66
C GLU A 201 4.69 -4.80 -12.48
N SER A 202 4.65 -4.50 -13.78
CA SER A 202 3.64 -5.03 -14.72
C SER A 202 3.53 -6.56 -14.71
N ALA A 203 4.66 -7.27 -14.51
CA ALA A 203 4.72 -8.73 -14.43
C ALA A 203 3.94 -9.31 -13.23
N LEU A 204 3.72 -8.51 -12.17
CA LEU A 204 2.98 -8.92 -10.98
C LEU A 204 1.49 -8.52 -11.00
N VAL A 205 1.02 -7.83 -12.04
CA VAL A 205 -0.39 -7.39 -12.12
C VAL A 205 -1.33 -8.60 -12.16
N ASP A 206 -1.15 -9.53 -13.11
CA ASP A 206 -2.03 -10.69 -13.22
C ASP A 206 -1.96 -11.64 -12.02
N PRO A 207 -0.77 -11.97 -11.46
CA PRO A 207 -0.68 -12.68 -10.19
C PRO A 207 -1.45 -11.99 -9.06
N THR A 208 -1.34 -10.66 -8.97
CA THR A 208 -2.03 -9.86 -7.94
C THR A 208 -3.54 -9.90 -8.11
N LEU A 209 -4.05 -9.66 -9.32
CA LEU A 209 -5.48 -9.70 -9.60
C LEU A 209 -6.06 -11.11 -9.38
N THR A 210 -5.32 -12.16 -9.76
CA THR A 210 -5.73 -13.56 -9.55
C THR A 210 -5.87 -13.88 -8.06
N LEU A 211 -4.84 -13.57 -7.27
CA LEU A 211 -4.83 -13.83 -5.84
C LEU A 211 -5.90 -13.00 -5.12
N TRP A 212 -6.03 -11.71 -5.48
CA TRP A 212 -7.09 -10.86 -4.96
C TRP A 212 -8.49 -11.40 -5.26
N ARG A 213 -8.77 -11.86 -6.49
CA ARG A 213 -10.07 -12.44 -6.86
C ARG A 213 -10.41 -13.65 -6.01
N ARG A 214 -9.44 -14.51 -5.70
CA ARG A 214 -9.66 -15.67 -4.82
C ARG A 214 -10.15 -15.22 -3.45
N VAL A 215 -9.41 -14.35 -2.76
CA VAL A 215 -9.83 -13.86 -1.44
C VAL A 215 -11.15 -13.06 -1.50
N TRP A 216 -11.42 -12.37 -2.60
CA TRP A 216 -12.72 -11.73 -2.82
C TRP A 216 -13.86 -12.76 -2.92
N GLN A 217 -13.65 -13.89 -3.61
CA GLN A 217 -14.64 -14.97 -3.70
C GLN A 217 -14.90 -15.64 -2.34
N ASP A 218 -13.93 -15.67 -1.43
CA ASP A 218 -14.13 -16.18 -0.07
C ASP A 218 -14.85 -15.20 0.88
N GLY A 219 -15.30 -14.06 0.36
CA GLY A 219 -16.08 -13.09 1.12
C GLY A 219 -15.27 -12.03 1.87
N PHE A 220 -13.96 -11.92 1.65
CA PHE A 220 -13.20 -10.79 2.19
C PHE A 220 -13.62 -9.48 1.49
N ARG A 221 -14.06 -8.48 2.27
CA ARG A 221 -14.47 -7.15 1.78
C ARG A 221 -13.70 -6.00 2.40
N ASN A 222 -12.89 -6.28 3.43
CA ASN A 222 -11.93 -5.34 4.03
C ASN A 222 -10.61 -5.26 3.23
N VAL A 223 -10.66 -5.51 1.91
CA VAL A 223 -9.51 -5.52 1.01
C VAL A 223 -9.81 -4.76 -0.28
N GLY A 224 -8.81 -4.09 -0.84
CA GLY A 224 -8.91 -3.52 -2.18
C GLY A 224 -7.55 -3.31 -2.82
N LEU A 225 -7.56 -2.76 -4.03
CA LEU A 225 -6.40 -2.76 -4.91
C LEU A 225 -5.86 -1.36 -5.19
N VAL A 226 -4.62 -1.31 -5.68
CA VAL A 226 -4.06 -0.17 -6.40
C VAL A 226 -4.10 -0.46 -7.90
N ILE A 227 -4.42 0.54 -8.72
CA ILE A 227 -4.32 0.48 -10.20
C ILE A 227 -3.43 1.63 -10.67
N GLN A 228 -2.59 1.38 -11.67
CA GLN A 228 -1.56 2.31 -12.13
C GLN A 228 -1.92 2.88 -13.52
N ALA A 229 -2.34 4.14 -13.60
CA ALA A 229 -2.83 4.78 -14.82
C ALA A 229 -1.84 4.76 -16.01
N TYR A 230 -0.54 4.66 -15.75
CA TYR A 230 0.46 4.55 -16.82
C TYR A 230 0.45 3.22 -17.59
N LEU A 231 -0.22 2.16 -17.12
CA LEU A 231 -0.27 0.89 -17.84
C LEU A 231 -1.40 0.92 -18.86
N ARG A 232 -1.13 0.45 -20.07
CA ARG A 232 -2.12 0.42 -21.16
C ARG A 232 -3.36 -0.42 -20.84
N ARG A 233 -3.20 -1.45 -20.00
CA ARG A 233 -4.29 -2.35 -19.55
C ARG A 233 -5.22 -1.73 -18.50
N SER A 234 -4.80 -0.67 -17.81
CA SER A 234 -5.42 -0.27 -16.54
C SER A 234 -6.85 0.23 -16.67
N ARG A 235 -7.27 0.80 -17.82
CA ARG A 235 -8.66 1.19 -18.03
C ARG A 235 -9.61 0.00 -17.95
N ALA A 236 -9.29 -1.08 -18.69
CA ALA A 236 -10.11 -2.29 -18.70
C ALA A 236 -10.14 -2.98 -17.32
N ASP A 237 -9.00 -3.07 -16.63
CA ASP A 237 -8.96 -3.62 -15.28
C ASP A 237 -9.79 -2.78 -14.31
N LEU A 238 -9.70 -1.45 -14.39
CA LEU A 238 -10.43 -0.53 -13.53
C LEU A 238 -11.95 -0.65 -13.72
N GLU A 239 -12.42 -0.67 -14.97
CA GLU A 239 -13.85 -0.82 -15.29
C GLU A 239 -14.42 -2.13 -14.73
N ALA A 240 -13.70 -3.25 -14.89
CA ALA A 240 -14.11 -4.55 -14.34
C ALA A 240 -14.19 -4.51 -12.81
N LEU A 241 -13.15 -3.99 -12.14
CA LEU A 241 -13.08 -3.96 -10.68
C LEU A 241 -14.09 -2.97 -10.05
N VAL A 242 -14.38 -1.84 -10.70
CA VAL A 242 -15.43 -0.92 -10.24
C VAL A 242 -16.80 -1.58 -10.34
N GLY A 243 -17.06 -2.35 -11.41
CA GLY A 243 -18.28 -3.14 -11.56
C GLY A 243 -18.49 -4.17 -10.44
N GLU A 244 -17.40 -4.67 -9.85
CA GLU A 244 -17.42 -5.59 -8.71
C GLU A 244 -17.55 -4.88 -7.33
N GLY A 245 -17.58 -3.54 -7.28
CA GLY A 245 -17.70 -2.76 -6.04
C GLY A 245 -16.39 -2.65 -5.25
N VAL A 246 -15.25 -2.83 -5.92
CA VAL A 246 -13.93 -2.84 -5.28
C VAL A 246 -13.50 -1.43 -4.91
N ARG A 247 -13.02 -1.24 -3.68
CA ARG A 247 -12.35 0.00 -3.30
C ARG A 247 -11.01 0.06 -4.02
N ILE A 248 -10.74 1.09 -4.81
CA ILE A 248 -9.50 1.21 -5.60
C ILE A 248 -8.74 2.49 -5.23
N ARG A 249 -7.41 2.41 -5.18
CA ARG A 249 -6.51 3.57 -5.16
C ARG A 249 -5.88 3.71 -6.54
N LEU A 250 -6.26 4.73 -7.29
CA LEU A 250 -5.63 5.05 -8.57
C LEU A 250 -4.32 5.81 -8.33
N VAL A 251 -3.23 5.32 -8.90
CA VAL A 251 -1.90 5.97 -8.88
C VAL A 251 -1.40 6.15 -10.31
N LYS A 252 -0.40 6.99 -10.53
CA LYS A 252 0.19 7.14 -11.88
C LYS A 252 1.03 5.92 -12.28
N GLY A 253 1.83 5.39 -11.35
CA GLY A 253 2.81 4.33 -11.61
C GLY A 253 4.20 4.76 -11.11
N ALA A 254 5.00 3.79 -10.67
CA ALA A 254 6.31 4.05 -10.06
C ALA A 254 7.46 3.24 -10.67
N TYR A 255 7.15 2.20 -11.44
CA TYR A 255 8.14 1.29 -12.01
C TYR A 255 8.60 1.76 -13.39
N LEU A 256 9.79 1.35 -13.80
CA LEU A 256 10.28 1.58 -15.15
C LEU A 256 9.79 0.44 -16.04
N GLU A 257 8.84 0.74 -16.92
CA GLU A 257 8.18 -0.24 -17.80
C GLU A 257 8.46 0.09 -19.27
N PRO A 258 8.49 -0.91 -20.16
CA PRO A 258 8.73 -0.69 -21.57
C PRO A 258 7.52 0.00 -22.24
N PRO A 259 7.72 0.78 -23.33
CA PRO A 259 6.64 1.54 -23.99
C PRO A 259 5.47 0.70 -24.52
N GLN A 260 5.70 -0.60 -24.76
CA GLN A 260 4.67 -1.56 -25.17
C GLN A 260 3.67 -1.85 -24.04
N VAL A 261 4.10 -1.70 -22.77
CA VAL A 261 3.32 -2.01 -21.58
C VAL A 261 2.78 -0.73 -20.92
N ALA A 262 3.59 0.34 -20.90
CA ALA A 262 3.26 1.60 -20.27
C ALA A 262 3.36 2.80 -21.21
N PHE A 263 2.59 3.85 -20.93
CA PHE A 263 2.69 5.12 -21.64
C PHE A 263 4.02 5.81 -21.31
N PRO A 264 4.90 6.09 -22.29
CA PRO A 264 6.20 6.67 -22.01
C PRO A 264 6.14 8.18 -21.73
N ARG A 265 5.11 8.86 -22.27
CA ARG A 265 4.96 10.32 -22.11
C ARG A 265 4.10 10.63 -20.91
N LYS A 266 4.56 11.59 -20.10
CA LYS A 266 3.84 12.09 -18.93
C LYS A 266 2.42 12.55 -19.26
N ALA A 267 2.25 13.27 -20.38
CA ALA A 267 0.96 13.81 -20.79
C ALA A 267 -0.08 12.69 -21.00
N ASP A 268 0.34 11.56 -21.56
CA ASP A 268 -0.53 10.39 -21.74
C ASP A 268 -0.91 9.79 -20.38
N VAL A 269 0.05 9.67 -19.45
CA VAL A 269 -0.22 9.19 -18.07
C VAL A 269 -1.16 10.12 -17.30
N ASP A 270 -1.01 11.43 -17.46
CA ASP A 270 -1.89 12.42 -16.82
C ASP A 270 -3.31 12.35 -17.38
N ALA A 271 -3.46 12.15 -18.70
CA ALA A 271 -4.74 12.01 -19.36
C ALA A 271 -5.47 10.72 -18.95
N GLU A 272 -4.75 9.63 -18.68
CA GLU A 272 -5.33 8.39 -18.16
C GLU A 272 -5.63 8.44 -16.65
N TYR A 273 -5.08 9.41 -15.92
CA TYR A 273 -5.28 9.55 -14.48
C TYR A 273 -6.44 10.49 -14.10
N GLY A 274 -6.68 11.52 -14.91
CA GLY A 274 -7.66 12.59 -14.65
C GLY A 274 -9.05 12.26 -15.17
#